data_AF-A0A520HJL9-F1
#
_entry.id   AF-A0A520HJL9-F1
#
_cell.length_a   1.000
_cell.length_b   1.000
_cell.length_c   1.000
_cell.angle_alpha   90.00
_cell.angle_beta   90.00
_cell.angle_gamma   90.00
#
_symmetry.space_group_name_H-M   'P 1'
#
loop_
_entity.id
_entity.type
_entity.pdbx_description
1 polymer ?
#
loop_
_entity_poly.entity_id
_entity_poly.type
_entity_poly.pdbx_seq_one_letter_code
_entity_poly.pdbx_strand_id
1 'polypeptide(L)'
;MRFKLSLLLLPLLIAGCAADRASTPSSPKLFTQGFGAKPSAAPTLYVVVHGDGARTKVDTSDFARTLAAAEPGSAVVRLLRPGYSDGAGGQSPGTRGTSSTDDYSAERIAAVGAV
;
A
#
# COMPACT_ATOMS: atom_id res chain seq x y z
N MET A 1 -1.67 -66.06 -40.32
CA MET A 1 -2.41 -66.01 -39.05
C MET A 1 -2.65 -64.54 -38.71
N ARG A 2 -3.93 -64.16 -38.55
CA ARG A 2 -4.42 -62.84 -38.11
C ARG A 2 -4.40 -62.80 -36.58
N PHE A 3 -4.12 -61.66 -35.93
CA PHE A 3 -4.71 -61.19 -34.64
C PHE A 3 -4.01 -59.87 -34.23
N LYS A 4 -4.56 -58.73 -34.65
CA LYS A 4 -5.32 -57.75 -33.84
C LYS A 4 -4.47 -56.83 -32.96
N LEU A 5 -4.15 -55.67 -33.56
CA LEU A 5 -3.82 -54.40 -32.94
C LEU A 5 -5.01 -53.98 -32.03
N SER A 6 -4.80 -53.91 -30.71
CA SER A 6 -5.72 -53.30 -29.74
C SER A 6 -4.85 -52.46 -28.80
N LEU A 7 -4.82 -51.14 -28.98
CA LEU A 7 -5.77 -50.19 -28.43
C LEU A 7 -5.69 -50.16 -26.90
N LEU A 8 -4.77 -49.32 -26.38
CA LEU A 8 -4.86 -48.73 -25.04
C LEU A 8 -3.78 -47.65 -24.92
N LEU A 9 -4.11 -46.43 -25.34
CA LEU A 9 -3.43 -45.20 -24.88
C LEU A 9 -4.31 -44.01 -25.25
N LEU A 10 -5.35 -43.83 -24.44
CA LEU A 10 -6.19 -42.65 -24.36
C LEU A 10 -6.62 -42.54 -22.88
N PRO A 11 -6.55 -41.39 -22.17
CA PRO A 11 -5.94 -40.09 -22.50
C PRO A 11 -4.99 -39.55 -21.39
N LEU A 12 -3.93 -38.85 -21.77
CA LEU A 12 -3.21 -37.92 -20.89
C LEU A 12 -4.04 -36.62 -20.78
N LEU A 13 -5.24 -36.71 -20.20
CA LEU A 13 -6.15 -35.60 -20.01
C LEU A 13 -5.93 -34.99 -18.62
N ILE A 14 -5.66 -33.67 -18.62
CA ILE A 14 -6.01 -32.72 -17.56
C ILE A 14 -5.22 -32.84 -16.24
N ALA A 15 -3.95 -32.42 -16.25
CA ALA A 15 -3.25 -32.08 -15.00
C ALA A 15 -2.45 -30.77 -15.14
N GLY A 16 -2.94 -29.83 -15.95
CA GLY A 16 -2.16 -28.66 -16.36
C GLY A 16 -2.92 -27.34 -16.33
N CYS A 17 -3.90 -27.13 -15.45
CA CYS A 17 -4.60 -25.84 -15.30
C CYS A 17 -5.07 -25.62 -13.86
N ALA A 18 -4.19 -25.82 -12.89
CA ALA A 18 -4.36 -25.25 -11.56
C ALA A 18 -3.08 -24.52 -11.21
N ALA A 19 -2.77 -23.47 -11.98
CA ALA A 19 -1.96 -22.40 -11.42
C ALA A 19 -2.82 -21.82 -10.30
N ASP A 20 -2.54 -22.21 -9.06
CA ASP A 20 -2.95 -21.45 -7.90
C ASP A 20 -2.58 -20.00 -8.22
N ARG A 21 -3.59 -19.18 -8.50
CA ARG A 21 -3.41 -17.74 -8.50
C ARG A 21 -3.01 -17.43 -7.08
N ALA A 22 -1.71 -17.36 -6.83
CA ALA A 22 -1.17 -16.87 -5.59
C ALA A 22 -1.92 -15.57 -5.30
N SER A 23 -2.77 -15.61 -4.29
CA SER A 23 -3.49 -14.44 -3.83
C SER A 23 -2.44 -13.42 -3.48
N THR A 24 -2.36 -12.34 -4.28
CA THR A 24 -1.44 -11.25 -4.02
C THR A 24 -1.72 -10.79 -2.58
N PRO A 25 -0.72 -10.86 -1.67
CA PRO A 25 -0.94 -10.42 -0.31
C PRO A 25 -1.46 -8.98 -0.35
N SER A 26 -2.62 -8.75 0.27
CA SER A 26 -3.20 -7.41 0.36
C SER A 26 -2.18 -6.51 1.07
N SER A 27 -1.78 -5.42 0.41
CA SER A 27 -0.84 -4.47 1.00
C SER A 27 -1.37 -4.01 2.35
N PRO A 28 -0.54 -4.05 3.41
CA PRO A 28 -0.98 -3.66 4.74
C PRO A 28 -1.52 -2.22 4.72
N LYS A 29 -2.73 -2.05 5.26
CA LYS A 29 -3.39 -0.75 5.25
C LYS A 29 -2.66 0.19 6.21
N LEU A 30 -2.07 1.24 5.65
CA LEU A 30 -1.48 2.32 6.43
C LEU A 30 -2.57 3.09 7.18
N PHE A 31 -2.22 3.62 8.34
CA PHE A 31 -3.09 4.52 9.07
C PHE A 31 -3.29 5.80 8.26
N THR A 32 -4.56 6.17 8.09
CA THR A 32 -4.97 7.40 7.44
C THR A 32 -6.08 8.09 8.23
N GLN A 33 -6.10 9.42 8.13
CA GLN A 33 -7.19 10.25 8.66
C GLN A 33 -7.54 11.32 7.63
N GLY A 34 -8.79 11.31 7.17
CA GLY A 34 -9.30 12.23 6.15
C GLY A 34 -9.94 13.48 6.76
N PHE A 35 -9.81 14.61 6.06
CA PHE A 35 -10.43 15.89 6.36
C PHE A 35 -10.96 16.53 5.06
N GLY A 36 -11.96 17.40 5.17
CA GLY A 36 -12.56 18.08 4.01
C GLY A 36 -13.46 17.16 3.18
N ALA A 37 -13.41 17.34 1.85
CA ALA A 37 -14.22 16.56 0.91
C ALA A 37 -13.78 15.08 0.86
N LYS A 38 -14.66 14.21 0.33
CA LYS A 38 -14.27 12.82 0.05
C LYS A 38 -13.22 12.78 -1.06
N PRO A 39 -12.13 12.01 -0.94
CA PRO A 39 -11.09 11.94 -1.98
C PRO A 39 -11.61 11.61 -3.38
N SER A 40 -12.60 10.73 -3.49
CA SER A 40 -13.20 10.34 -4.77
C SER A 40 -14.03 11.42 -5.45
N ALA A 41 -14.33 12.52 -4.76
CA ALA A 41 -15.17 13.61 -5.23
C ALA A 41 -14.44 14.96 -5.23
N ALA A 42 -13.20 15.02 -4.76
CA ALA A 42 -12.42 16.25 -4.68
C ALA A 42 -11.60 16.45 -5.95
N PRO A 43 -11.60 17.65 -6.56
CA PRO A 43 -10.71 17.96 -7.68
C PRO A 43 -9.24 18.00 -7.28
N THR A 44 -8.96 18.21 -5.98
CA THR A 44 -7.61 18.27 -5.41
C THR A 44 -7.49 17.35 -4.21
N LEU A 45 -6.45 16.52 -4.18
CA LEU A 45 -6.08 15.67 -3.04
C LEU A 45 -4.73 16.15 -2.47
N TYR A 46 -4.72 16.56 -1.21
CA TYR A 46 -3.50 16.78 -0.44
C TYR A 46 -3.19 15.54 0.41
N VAL A 47 -1.96 15.04 0.32
CA VAL A 47 -1.46 13.97 1.18
C VAL A 47 -0.42 14.54 2.14
N VAL A 48 -0.75 14.55 3.42
CA VAL A 48 0.13 15.05 4.49
C VAL A 48 0.91 13.89 5.07
N VAL A 49 2.23 13.90 4.87
CA VAL A 49 3.17 12.90 5.38
C VAL A 49 4.06 13.56 6.43
N HIS A 50 4.19 12.94 7.61
CA HIS A 50 5.06 13.46 8.66
C HIS A 50 6.55 13.27 8.30
N GLY A 51 7.42 14.14 8.83
CA GLY A 51 8.87 13.98 8.73
C GLY A 51 9.46 12.96 9.71
N ASP A 52 10.78 12.80 9.66
CA ASP A 52 11.53 11.97 10.61
C ASP A 52 11.74 12.69 11.95
N GLY A 53 10.86 12.41 12.91
CA GLY A 53 11.09 12.77 14.29
C GLY A 53 12.15 11.85 14.87
N ALA A 54 13.39 12.33 15.05
CA ALA A 54 14.48 11.50 15.58
C ALA A 54 14.15 10.86 16.95
N ARG A 55 13.22 11.45 17.73
CA ARG A 55 12.74 10.93 19.04
C ARG A 55 11.31 11.31 19.43
N THR A 56 10.60 12.07 18.61
CA THR A 56 9.29 12.64 18.98
C THR A 56 8.22 12.14 18.03
N LYS A 57 7.13 11.60 18.59
CA LYS A 57 5.92 11.30 17.83
C LYS A 57 5.32 12.62 17.35
N VAL A 58 5.22 12.80 16.04
CA VAL A 58 4.66 14.03 15.44
C VAL A 58 3.21 13.77 15.08
N ASP A 59 2.32 14.63 15.57
CA ASP A 59 0.92 14.66 15.13
C ASP A 59 0.71 15.85 14.16
N THR A 60 0.30 15.55 12.94
CA THR A 60 -0.02 16.54 11.90
C THR A 60 -1.53 16.76 11.72
N SER A 61 -2.38 16.30 12.64
CA SER A 61 -3.83 16.42 12.54
C SER A 61 -4.30 17.87 12.45
N ASP A 62 -3.69 18.77 13.22
CA ASP A 62 -4.10 20.17 13.28
C ASP A 62 -3.71 20.91 12.00
N PHE A 63 -2.54 20.60 11.45
CA PHE A 63 -2.14 21.09 10.13
C PHE A 63 -3.11 20.59 9.04
N ALA A 64 -3.42 19.29 9.02
CA ALA A 64 -4.33 18.71 8.03
C ALA A 64 -5.74 19.31 8.13
N ARG A 65 -6.24 19.53 9.35
CA ARG A 65 -7.54 20.20 9.59
C ARG A 65 -7.52 21.65 9.10
N THR A 66 -6.45 22.38 9.39
CA THR A 66 -6.30 23.79 8.97
C THR A 66 -6.22 23.92 7.46
N LEU A 67 -5.46 23.03 6.80
CA LEU A 67 -5.36 22.98 5.34
C LEU A 67 -6.72 22.70 4.68
N ALA A 68 -7.48 21.74 5.21
CA ALA A 68 -8.81 21.43 4.70
C ALA A 68 -9.80 22.61 4.84
N ALA A 69 -9.62 23.43 5.88
CA ALA A 69 -10.41 24.65 6.06
C ALA A 69 -9.97 25.79 5.13
N ALA A 70 -8.67 25.88 4.82
CA ALA A 70 -8.09 26.90 3.94
C ALA A 70 -8.35 26.64 2.45
N GLU A 71 -8.52 25.37 2.05
CA GLU A 71 -8.78 24.95 0.67
C GLU A 71 -10.13 24.22 0.54
N PRO A 72 -11.27 24.95 0.57
CA PRO A 72 -12.59 24.35 0.44
C PRO A 72 -12.75 23.52 -0.84
N GLY A 73 -13.38 22.34 -0.73
CA GLY A 73 -13.58 21.42 -1.85
C GLY A 73 -12.42 20.45 -2.08
N SER A 74 -11.26 20.66 -1.44
CA SER A 74 -10.18 19.68 -1.44
C SER A 74 -10.44 18.53 -0.47
N ALA A 75 -9.83 17.38 -0.75
CA ALA A 75 -9.66 16.30 0.20
C ALA A 75 -8.26 16.37 0.79
N VAL A 76 -8.14 16.23 2.11
CA VAL A 76 -6.85 16.17 2.81
C VAL A 76 -6.75 14.84 3.52
N VAL A 77 -5.70 14.08 3.26
CA VAL A 77 -5.44 12.80 3.92
C VAL A 77 -4.12 12.90 4.68
N ARG A 78 -4.20 12.80 6.01
CA ARG A 78 -3.04 12.56 6.85
C ARG A 78 -2.67 11.08 6.77
N LEU A 79 -1.41 10.78 6.50
CA LEU A 79 -0.87 9.42 6.35
C LEU A 79 0.30 9.22 7.32
N LEU A 80 0.28 8.12 8.07
CA LEU A 80 1.47 7.68 8.82
C LEU A 80 2.30 6.73 7.97
N ARG A 81 3.60 6.98 7.88
CA ARG A 81 4.52 6.10 7.15
C ARG A 81 4.62 4.73 7.82
N PRO A 82 5.01 3.67 7.08
CA PRO A 82 5.16 2.33 7.64
C PRO A 82 6.01 2.29 8.93
N GLY A 83 5.50 1.63 9.97
CA GLY A 83 6.18 1.47 11.26
C GLY A 83 6.18 2.70 12.17
N TYR A 84 5.57 3.83 11.78
CA TYR A 84 5.45 5.02 12.63
C TYR A 84 4.12 5.06 13.39
N SER A 85 4.17 5.66 14.58
CA SER A 85 3.00 6.16 15.31
C SER A 85 3.06 7.67 15.50
N ASP A 86 1.89 8.27 15.66
CA ASP A 86 1.75 9.66 16.08
C ASP A 86 1.57 9.79 17.61
N GLY A 87 1.48 11.05 18.07
CA GLY A 87 1.22 11.38 19.48
C GLY A 87 -0.23 11.18 19.91
N ALA A 88 -1.14 10.88 18.99
CA ALA A 88 -2.58 10.71 19.20
C ALA A 88 -3.03 9.24 19.20
N GLY A 89 -2.09 8.29 19.11
CA GLY A 89 -2.36 6.85 19.16
C GLY A 89 -2.57 6.19 17.78
N GLY A 90 -2.47 6.94 16.68
CA GLY A 90 -2.41 6.38 15.33
C GLY A 90 -1.11 5.59 15.11
N GLN A 91 -1.19 4.47 14.39
CA GLN A 91 -0.04 3.61 14.09
C GLN A 91 -0.22 2.94 12.74
N SER A 92 0.81 3.02 11.90
CA SER A 92 0.91 2.24 10.65
C SER A 92 1.68 0.94 10.87
N PRO A 93 1.26 -0.17 10.24
CA PRO A 93 2.05 -1.40 10.22
C PRO A 93 3.37 -1.23 9.45
N GLY A 94 4.25 -2.22 9.54
CA GLY A 94 5.53 -2.25 8.81
C GLY A 94 6.73 -1.80 9.65
N THR A 95 7.85 -1.59 8.97
CA THR A 95 9.14 -1.31 9.61
C THR A 95 9.55 0.13 9.34
N ARG A 96 9.75 0.89 10.43
CA ARG A 96 10.36 2.21 10.37
C ARG A 96 11.80 2.07 9.87
N GLY A 97 12.24 2.95 8.97
CA GLY A 97 13.63 2.92 8.53
C GLY A 97 14.60 3.40 9.62
N THR A 98 15.87 3.07 9.44
CA THR A 98 16.88 3.11 10.50
C THR A 98 17.65 4.42 10.53
N SER A 99 17.53 5.26 9.50
CA SER A 99 18.27 6.50 9.41
C SER A 99 17.47 7.69 9.96
N SER A 100 18.18 8.72 10.39
CA SER A 100 17.58 10.04 10.66
C SER A 100 17.45 10.88 9.38
N THR A 101 17.85 10.31 8.25
CA THR A 101 17.78 10.88 6.91
C THR A 101 16.60 10.27 6.17
N ASP A 102 16.40 10.71 4.93
CA ASP A 102 15.40 10.10 4.08
C ASP A 102 15.75 8.62 3.77
N ASP A 103 14.83 7.71 4.10
CA ASP A 103 14.96 6.28 3.81
C ASP A 103 14.49 5.92 2.38
N TYR A 104 14.21 6.90 1.51
CA TYR A 104 13.96 6.68 0.07
C TYR A 104 15.27 6.42 -0.70
N SER A 105 15.91 5.26 -0.47
CA SER A 105 17.05 4.84 -1.28
C SER A 105 16.63 4.61 -2.75
N ALA A 106 17.60 4.72 -3.67
CA ALA A 106 17.35 4.49 -5.10
C ALA A 106 16.74 3.10 -5.36
N GLU A 107 17.16 2.08 -4.61
CA GLU A 107 16.60 0.72 -4.69
C GLU A 107 15.13 0.68 -4.27
N ARG A 108 14.75 1.42 -3.23
CA ARG A 108 13.35 1.48 -2.77
C ARG A 108 12.46 2.26 -3.74
N ILE A 109 12.99 3.33 -4.33
CA ILE A 109 12.29 4.07 -5.39
C ILE A 109 12.12 3.18 -6.62
N ALA A 110 13.15 2.45 -7.04
CA ALA A 110 13.07 1.51 -8.15
C ALA A 110 12.05 0.39 -7.89
N ALA A 111 11.98 -0.13 -6.67
CA ALA A 111 10.99 -1.15 -6.29
C ALA A 111 9.54 -0.63 -6.39
N VAL A 112 9.30 0.66 -6.13
CA VAL A 112 7.98 1.30 -6.31
C VAL A 112 7.74 1.69 -7.77
N GLY A 113 8.76 2.04 -8.54
CA GLY A 113 8.64 2.48 -9.93
C GLY A 113 8.58 1.35 -10.96
N ALA A 114 8.82 0.11 -10.57
CA ALA A 114 8.82 -1.06 -11.46
C ALA A 114 7.41 -1.66 -11.72
N VAL A 115 6.34 -0.95 -11.35
CA VAL A 115 4.94 -1.36 -11.60
C VAL A 115 4.47 -0.97 -12.99
#